data_AF-A0A9J6QX36-F1
#
_entry.id   AF-A0A9J6QX36-F1
#
_cell.length_a   1.000
_cell.length_b   1.000
_cell.length_c   1.000
_cell.angle_alpha   90.00
_cell.angle_beta   90.00
_cell.angle_gamma   90.00
#
_symmetry.space_group_name_H-M   'P 1'
#
loop_
_entity.id
_entity.type
_entity.pdbx_description
1 polymer ?
#
loop_
_entity_poly.entity_id
_entity_poly.type
_entity_poly.pdbx_seq_one_letter_code
_entity_poly.pdbx_strand_id
1 'polypeptide(L)'
;MSKSTLKILALIVLGLTAGVFLFVFHSDRQPAATSSGSIKWVDFNVTYEALKDTMESDIRTHDQEIHIDWIDSLAYLGAKYGGDFKSYQKSDLKKFEEKLMSGQDLEDFTKNMKYFPYYKKAYGAVLGGFLGYYKLEVPDEAGGTRWVERYGLKAFSPIAEGFWYTHFDDFGQNRSYGYSRQHLGHDLMAGTGTPVVAVEGGVVEALGWNQYGGWRLGIRSFDKERYYYYAHLRKDHPYAENLTIGQTVSPGQVVGYVGQTGYSLKENTNNIDTPHLHFGMQLVLDEKAKDSPNQVWIDLYAITGLLSNHPSTVVKKGKEYVRKYGFSEESYYLASAKEDKKSQVKVPVLMYHGLLKDPKMQNDYVISPDLFEKDLKYLKKHGYTTILMSDLIDFVETGAPLPEKPVLLTFDDGYYNNYLYAFPLLEKYKMKAVISIIGKHTDDFSKVDDNHATYSHVTWKQIQEMLASGLVEIQNHSYDSHDNKGGRKGVLKLSGESDDAYAKFLRKDLLKLQKRMQEMTGVTPTTFTYPFGAVSDSSMDVVKELGFKASLGCMEGINTITKGDKGSLYKIKRYLRTPKKSSKDFFKKIESDLKEQ
;
A
#
# COMPACT_ATOMS: atom_id res chain seq x y z
N MET A 1 14.80 71.38 14.21
CA MET A 1 14.77 72.13 12.94
C MET A 1 15.85 71.58 12.01
N SER A 2 15.41 71.03 10.87
CA SER A 2 16.04 71.03 9.53
C SER A 2 17.57 70.85 9.32
N LYS A 3 17.87 69.70 8.70
CA LYS A 3 18.73 69.41 7.52
C LYS A 3 20.27 69.48 7.59
N SER A 4 20.82 68.40 7.01
CA SER A 4 22.15 68.18 6.40
C SER A 4 23.34 68.17 7.35
N THR A 5 24.14 67.09 7.47
CA THR A 5 25.06 66.57 6.43
C THR A 5 25.60 65.22 6.94
N LEU A 6 25.28 64.07 6.33
CA LEU A 6 26.09 63.30 5.34
C LEU A 6 27.24 62.41 5.93
N LYS A 7 27.13 61.09 5.65
CA LYS A 7 28.17 60.02 5.58
C LYS A 7 28.77 59.48 6.90
N ILE A 8 28.56 58.19 7.21
CA ILE A 8 29.43 57.02 6.86
C ILE A 8 28.88 55.72 7.51
N LEU A 9 28.61 54.74 6.64
CA LEU A 9 28.64 53.26 6.70
C LEU A 9 27.94 52.36 7.76
N ALA A 10 27.41 51.26 7.17
CA ALA A 10 27.21 49.88 7.66
C ALA A 10 25.84 49.55 8.26
N LEU A 11 25.11 48.49 7.89
CA LEU A 11 25.14 47.50 6.81
C LEU A 11 23.85 46.64 7.00
N ILE A 12 23.29 46.10 5.91
CA ILE A 12 22.41 44.90 5.85
C ILE A 12 20.92 45.10 6.21
N VAL A 13 20.08 45.15 5.18
CA VAL A 13 18.93 44.24 4.85
C VAL A 13 18.00 45.00 3.90
N LEU A 14 17.97 44.60 2.62
CA LEU A 14 16.86 44.67 1.63
C LEU A 14 17.45 44.67 0.21
N GLY A 15 17.85 43.50 -0.27
CA GLY A 15 17.99 43.21 -1.71
C GLY A 15 16.66 42.62 -2.19
N LEU A 16 16.05 43.22 -3.22
CA LEU A 16 16.02 42.71 -4.61
C LEU A 16 15.24 41.38 -4.68
N THR A 17 14.10 41.27 -5.36
CA THR A 17 13.92 41.56 -6.78
C THR A 17 12.43 41.69 -7.15
N ALA A 18 12.02 42.85 -7.68
CA ALA A 18 10.91 42.94 -8.62
C ALA A 18 11.42 42.47 -9.98
N GLY A 19 11.17 41.20 -10.32
CA GLY A 19 11.47 40.61 -11.62
C GLY A 19 10.25 40.70 -12.52
N VAL A 20 10.30 41.60 -13.49
CA VAL A 20 9.37 41.70 -14.62
C VAL A 20 9.41 40.37 -15.38
N PHE A 21 8.33 39.59 -15.32
CA PHE A 21 8.15 38.41 -16.16
C PHE A 21 7.71 38.86 -17.56
N LEU A 22 8.67 38.96 -18.48
CA LEU A 22 8.38 39.00 -19.92
C LEU A 22 7.93 37.59 -20.35
N PHE A 23 6.62 37.38 -20.49
CA PHE A 23 6.09 36.28 -21.28
C PHE A 23 6.10 36.70 -22.75
N VAL A 24 7.02 36.10 -23.52
CA VAL A 24 7.09 36.29 -24.96
C VAL A 24 5.94 35.50 -25.60
N PHE A 25 4.99 36.21 -26.21
CA PHE A 25 4.07 35.65 -27.19
C PHE A 25 4.86 34.84 -28.23
N HIS A 26 4.58 33.53 -28.36
CA HIS A 26 5.15 32.69 -29.42
C HIS A 26 4.02 32.00 -30.16
N SER A 27 3.51 32.69 -31.18
CA SER A 27 2.59 32.14 -32.18
C SER A 27 3.29 31.54 -33.39
N ASP A 28 4.61 31.30 -33.36
CA ASP A 28 5.36 30.67 -34.44
C ASP A 28 6.63 29.98 -33.92
N ARG A 29 6.58 28.68 -33.58
CA ARG A 29 7.79 27.82 -33.53
C ARG A 29 7.47 26.35 -33.79
N GLN A 30 8.15 25.79 -34.80
CA GLN A 30 8.36 24.35 -34.91
C GLN A 30 9.22 23.83 -33.74
N PRO A 31 9.01 22.59 -33.28
CA PRO A 31 9.69 22.05 -32.10
C PRO A 31 11.21 21.92 -32.33
N ALA A 32 12.01 22.56 -31.47
CA ALA A 32 13.46 22.41 -31.46
C ALA A 32 13.84 21.12 -30.71
N ALA A 33 14.05 20.02 -31.43
CA ALA A 33 14.71 18.84 -30.88
C ALA A 33 16.16 19.20 -30.52
N THR A 34 16.54 19.04 -29.25
CA THR A 34 17.95 19.18 -28.82
C THR A 34 18.65 17.83 -28.93
N SER A 35 19.96 17.87 -29.20
CA SER A 35 20.85 16.71 -29.39
C SER A 35 20.98 15.78 -28.18
N SER A 36 20.32 16.07 -27.05
CA SER A 36 20.40 15.30 -25.79
C SER A 36 19.28 14.26 -25.61
N GLY A 37 18.32 14.14 -26.53
CA GLY A 37 17.25 13.13 -26.45
C GLY A 37 16.22 13.31 -25.31
N SER A 38 16.34 14.36 -24.49
CA SER A 38 15.41 14.70 -23.41
C SER A 38 14.26 15.57 -23.94
N ILE A 39 13.02 15.06 -23.85
CA ILE A 39 11.81 15.84 -24.17
C ILE A 39 11.55 16.82 -23.03
N LYS A 40 11.52 18.12 -23.33
CA LYS A 40 11.24 19.18 -22.34
C LYS A 40 9.79 19.65 -22.35
N TRP A 41 9.06 19.35 -23.42
CA TRP A 41 7.66 19.70 -23.61
C TRP A 41 7.05 18.75 -24.64
N VAL A 42 5.75 18.48 -24.53
CA VAL A 42 4.99 17.64 -25.46
C VAL A 42 3.77 18.44 -25.94
N ASP A 43 3.65 18.57 -27.26
CA ASP A 43 2.44 19.10 -27.90
C ASP A 43 1.54 17.94 -28.30
N PHE A 44 0.40 17.80 -27.62
CA PHE A 44 -0.54 16.72 -27.87
C PHE A 44 -1.87 17.28 -28.37
N ASN A 45 -1.90 17.70 -29.64
CA ASN A 45 -3.09 18.22 -30.31
C ASN A 45 -3.80 17.17 -31.17
N VAL A 46 -3.58 15.87 -30.92
CA VAL A 46 -4.15 14.79 -31.72
C VAL A 46 -5.68 14.84 -31.60
N THR A 47 -6.38 14.90 -32.73
CA THR A 47 -7.84 14.96 -32.76
C THR A 47 -8.47 13.61 -32.43
N TYR A 48 -9.74 13.63 -31.99
CA TYR A 48 -10.52 12.42 -31.74
C TYR A 48 -10.59 11.51 -32.97
N GLU A 49 -10.78 12.09 -34.17
CA GLU A 49 -10.85 11.35 -35.42
C GLU A 49 -9.55 10.61 -35.72
N ALA A 50 -8.40 11.26 -35.52
CA ALA A 50 -7.11 10.64 -35.74
C ALA A 50 -6.82 9.53 -34.71
N LEU A 51 -7.14 9.75 -33.43
CA LEU A 51 -7.03 8.72 -32.38
C LEU A 51 -7.88 7.49 -32.72
N LYS A 52 -9.15 7.72 -33.07
CA LYS A 52 -10.09 6.65 -33.39
C LYS A 52 -9.65 5.88 -34.63
N ASP A 53 -9.36 6.55 -35.73
CA ASP A 53 -9.01 5.90 -37.00
C ASP A 53 -7.71 5.08 -36.88
N THR A 54 -6.69 5.61 -36.19
CA THR A 54 -5.42 4.88 -36.00
C THR A 54 -5.57 3.71 -35.04
N MET A 55 -6.32 3.86 -33.94
CA MET A 55 -6.66 2.75 -33.04
C MET A 55 -7.44 1.63 -33.74
N GLU A 56 -8.46 1.99 -34.54
CA GLU A 56 -9.23 1.00 -35.30
C GLU A 56 -8.37 0.28 -36.35
N SER A 57 -7.34 0.94 -36.90
CA SER A 57 -6.38 0.32 -37.81
C SER A 57 -5.47 -0.69 -37.11
N ASP A 58 -4.92 -0.30 -35.97
CA ASP A 58 -4.09 -1.16 -35.12
C ASP A 58 -4.83 -2.43 -34.72
N ILE A 59 -6.02 -2.28 -34.11
CA ILE A 59 -6.84 -3.41 -33.67
C ILE A 59 -7.19 -4.34 -34.84
N ARG A 60 -7.53 -3.79 -36.02
CA ARG A 60 -7.91 -4.57 -37.19
C ARG A 60 -6.73 -5.36 -37.80
N THR A 61 -5.52 -4.82 -37.70
CA THR A 61 -4.32 -5.39 -38.35
C THR A 61 -3.44 -6.19 -37.39
N HIS A 62 -3.74 -6.18 -36.09
CA HIS A 62 -2.94 -6.84 -35.05
C HIS A 62 -2.63 -8.31 -35.32
N ASP A 63 -3.61 -9.10 -35.73
CA ASP A 63 -3.44 -10.53 -36.03
C ASP A 63 -3.10 -10.81 -37.51
N GLN A 64 -2.75 -9.77 -38.29
CA GLN A 64 -2.35 -9.90 -39.69
C GLN A 64 -0.83 -10.03 -39.81
N GLU A 65 -0.35 -10.46 -40.99
CA GLU A 65 1.10 -10.55 -41.27
C GLU A 65 1.81 -9.19 -41.10
N ILE A 66 1.09 -8.11 -41.41
CA ILE A 66 1.58 -6.74 -41.27
C ILE A 66 0.66 -6.01 -40.29
N HIS A 67 1.16 -5.78 -39.07
CA HIS A 67 0.49 -4.99 -38.05
C HIS A 67 0.82 -3.50 -38.24
N ILE A 68 -0.22 -2.66 -38.13
CA ILE A 68 -0.11 -1.20 -38.27
C ILE A 68 -0.26 -0.57 -36.89
N ASP A 69 0.87 -0.32 -36.24
CA ASP A 69 0.88 0.28 -34.90
C ASP A 69 0.33 1.72 -34.92
N TRP A 70 -0.57 2.02 -33.98
CA TRP A 70 -1.23 3.32 -33.91
C TRP A 70 -0.28 4.46 -33.47
N ILE A 71 0.75 4.18 -32.64
CA ILE A 71 1.75 5.20 -32.25
C ILE A 71 2.61 5.55 -33.44
N ASP A 72 3.02 4.58 -34.24
CA ASP A 72 3.77 4.79 -35.48
C ASP A 72 2.94 5.55 -36.52
N SER A 73 1.65 5.20 -36.63
CA SER A 73 0.70 5.92 -37.49
C SER A 73 0.56 7.38 -37.06
N LEU A 74 0.33 7.64 -35.77
CA LEU A 74 0.23 8.99 -35.22
C LEU A 74 1.54 9.75 -35.34
N ALA A 75 2.69 9.10 -35.14
CA ALA A 75 4.00 9.73 -35.27
C ALA A 75 4.30 10.13 -36.71
N TYR A 76 3.93 9.30 -37.68
CA TYR A 76 4.02 9.61 -39.10
C TYR A 76 3.14 10.81 -39.47
N LEU A 77 1.87 10.80 -39.05
CA LEU A 77 0.93 11.90 -39.29
C LEU A 77 1.37 13.19 -38.58
N GLY A 78 1.85 13.10 -37.34
CA GLY A 78 2.40 14.22 -36.59
C GLY A 78 3.62 14.82 -37.28
N ALA A 79 4.55 13.98 -37.74
CA ALA A 79 5.72 14.43 -38.50
C ALA A 79 5.35 15.04 -39.85
N LYS A 80 4.28 14.56 -40.49
CA LYS A 80 3.74 15.11 -41.73
C LYS A 80 3.10 16.48 -41.53
N TYR A 81 2.31 16.66 -40.47
CA TYR A 81 1.54 17.90 -40.21
C TYR A 81 2.27 18.89 -39.30
N GLY A 82 3.47 18.56 -38.81
CA GLY A 82 4.16 19.36 -37.81
C GLY A 82 3.41 19.44 -36.48
N GLY A 83 2.62 18.41 -36.15
CA GLY A 83 1.83 18.30 -34.92
C GLY A 83 0.44 18.93 -34.98
N ASP A 84 0.06 19.60 -36.07
CA ASP A 84 -1.29 20.18 -36.22
C ASP A 84 -2.30 19.18 -36.82
N PHE A 85 -2.96 18.42 -35.96
CA PHE A 85 -3.97 17.45 -36.38
C PHE A 85 -5.31 18.06 -36.79
N LYS A 86 -5.49 19.39 -36.75
CA LYS A 86 -6.65 20.03 -37.43
C LYS A 86 -6.59 19.80 -38.94
N SER A 87 -5.39 19.57 -39.47
CA SER A 87 -5.14 19.20 -40.87
C SER A 87 -5.30 17.72 -41.17
N TYR A 88 -5.71 16.88 -40.19
CA TYR A 88 -5.82 15.43 -40.36
C TYR A 88 -6.75 15.05 -41.52
N GLN A 89 -6.27 14.16 -42.38
CA GLN A 89 -7.07 13.54 -43.43
C GLN A 89 -6.93 12.02 -43.37
N LYS A 90 -8.05 11.31 -43.37
CA LYS A 90 -8.09 9.85 -43.42
C LYS A 90 -7.36 9.27 -44.64
N SER A 91 -7.28 10.03 -45.74
CA SER A 91 -6.51 9.64 -46.94
C SER A 91 -5.01 9.55 -46.69
N ASP A 92 -4.46 10.32 -45.75
CA ASP A 92 -3.03 10.27 -45.42
C ASP A 92 -2.69 9.09 -44.52
N LEU A 93 -3.60 8.70 -43.62
CA LEU A 93 -3.51 7.43 -42.90
C LEU A 93 -3.52 6.26 -43.88
N LYS A 94 -4.47 6.22 -44.83
CA LYS A 94 -4.52 5.17 -45.85
C LYS A 94 -3.22 5.05 -46.66
N LYS A 95 -2.61 6.17 -47.05
CA LYS A 95 -1.29 6.15 -47.73
C LYS A 95 -0.17 5.59 -46.87
N PHE A 96 -0.23 5.81 -45.55
CA PHE A 96 0.71 5.20 -44.61
C PHE A 96 0.49 3.68 -44.53
N GLU A 97 -0.77 3.25 -44.39
CA GLU A 97 -1.16 1.85 -44.37
C GLU A 97 -0.73 1.13 -45.67
N GLU A 98 -0.99 1.72 -46.83
CA GLU A 98 -0.60 1.19 -48.15
C GLU A 98 0.91 0.99 -48.29
N LYS A 99 1.73 1.91 -47.75
CA LYS A 99 3.19 1.76 -47.75
C LYS A 99 3.62 0.52 -46.96
N LEU A 100 3.13 0.39 -45.73
CA LEU A 100 3.44 -0.77 -44.88
C LEU A 100 2.93 -2.07 -45.50
N MET A 101 1.68 -2.10 -45.97
CA MET A 101 1.09 -3.28 -46.61
C MET A 101 1.79 -3.68 -47.90
N SER A 102 2.47 -2.75 -48.59
CA SER A 102 3.31 -3.06 -49.76
C SER A 102 4.67 -3.67 -49.40
N GLY A 103 4.96 -3.88 -48.11
CA GLY A 103 6.23 -4.41 -47.61
C GLY A 103 7.34 -3.36 -47.48
N GLN A 104 7.03 -2.07 -47.56
CA GLN A 104 8.03 -1.03 -47.29
C GLN A 104 8.31 -0.96 -45.79
N ASP A 105 9.60 -0.90 -45.45
CA ASP A 105 10.04 -0.75 -44.08
C ASP A 105 9.75 0.67 -43.54
N LEU A 106 9.26 0.74 -42.30
CA LEU A 106 8.88 1.98 -41.64
C LEU A 106 10.07 2.92 -41.49
N GLU A 107 11.23 2.41 -41.10
CA GLU A 107 12.44 3.22 -40.92
C GLU A 107 12.87 3.81 -42.26
N ASP A 108 12.76 3.04 -43.35
CA ASP A 108 13.17 3.48 -44.68
C ASP A 108 12.36 4.66 -45.23
N PHE A 109 11.02 4.62 -45.14
CA PHE A 109 10.20 5.73 -45.68
C PHE A 109 10.03 6.89 -44.70
N THR A 110 10.42 6.72 -43.42
CA THR A 110 10.42 7.81 -42.42
C THR A 110 11.80 8.42 -42.16
N LYS A 111 12.89 7.88 -42.73
CA LYS A 111 14.27 8.36 -42.49
C LYS A 111 14.51 9.85 -42.71
N ASN A 112 13.79 10.46 -43.66
CA ASN A 112 13.90 11.89 -43.97
C ASN A 112 12.90 12.77 -43.20
N MET A 113 12.05 12.16 -42.36
CA MET A 113 11.09 12.87 -41.52
C MET A 113 11.75 13.25 -40.20
N LYS A 114 12.43 14.40 -40.18
CA LYS A 114 13.21 14.91 -39.04
C LYS A 114 12.53 14.79 -37.66
N TYR A 115 11.20 14.97 -37.60
CA TYR A 115 10.44 14.97 -36.35
C TYR A 115 9.73 13.65 -36.03
N PHE A 116 9.80 12.63 -36.90
CA PHE A 116 9.18 11.32 -36.64
C PHE A 116 9.64 10.69 -35.32
N PRO A 117 10.95 10.62 -34.98
CA PRO A 117 11.39 10.06 -33.71
C PRO A 117 10.89 10.83 -32.48
N TYR A 118 10.73 12.16 -32.61
CA TYR A 118 10.17 12.99 -31.55
C TYR A 118 8.70 12.64 -31.30
N TYR A 119 7.87 12.61 -32.34
CA TYR A 119 6.45 12.30 -32.20
C TYR A 119 6.23 10.85 -31.75
N LYS A 120 7.03 9.89 -32.24
CA LYS A 120 6.98 8.49 -31.78
C LYS A 120 7.22 8.40 -30.26
N LYS A 121 8.25 9.08 -29.76
CA LYS A 121 8.54 9.13 -28.32
C LYS A 121 7.47 9.88 -27.52
N ALA A 122 7.01 11.03 -28.01
CA ALA A 122 6.04 11.86 -27.33
C ALA A 122 4.67 11.18 -27.23
N TYR A 123 4.15 10.66 -28.34
CA TYR A 123 2.86 9.96 -28.38
C TYR A 123 2.94 8.60 -27.69
N GLY A 124 4.08 7.92 -27.76
CA GLY A 124 4.36 6.73 -26.95
C GLY A 124 4.26 7.02 -25.45
N ALA A 125 4.78 8.14 -24.96
CA ALA A 125 4.67 8.47 -23.53
C ALA A 125 3.23 8.76 -23.08
N VAL A 126 2.42 9.38 -23.95
CA VAL A 126 1.01 9.72 -23.67
C VAL A 126 0.10 8.50 -23.72
N LEU A 127 0.26 7.67 -24.74
CA LEU A 127 -0.71 6.64 -25.14
C LEU A 127 -0.17 5.21 -24.98
N GLY A 128 1.13 5.05 -24.73
CA GLY A 128 1.75 3.75 -24.51
C GLY A 128 1.01 2.96 -23.44
N GLY A 129 0.74 1.69 -23.72
CA GLY A 129 -0.03 0.83 -22.83
C GLY A 129 -1.55 0.99 -22.92
N PHE A 130 -2.11 1.91 -23.70
CA PHE A 130 -3.57 2.00 -23.90
C PHE A 130 -4.13 0.88 -24.76
N LEU A 131 -3.37 0.40 -25.76
CA LEU A 131 -3.71 -0.80 -26.54
C LEU A 131 -2.90 -2.01 -26.05
N GLY A 132 -3.50 -3.19 -26.15
CA GLY A 132 -2.83 -4.45 -25.84
C GLY A 132 -3.79 -5.59 -25.55
N TYR A 133 -3.23 -6.74 -25.17
CA TYR A 133 -4.02 -7.87 -24.70
C TYR A 133 -4.58 -7.64 -23.31
N TYR A 134 -5.84 -8.03 -23.12
CA TYR A 134 -6.51 -8.05 -21.83
C TYR A 134 -7.49 -9.22 -21.75
N LYS A 135 -7.85 -9.58 -20.53
CA LYS A 135 -8.92 -10.54 -20.22
C LYS A 135 -10.07 -9.78 -19.59
N LEU A 136 -11.26 -9.98 -20.14
CA LEU A 136 -12.50 -9.39 -19.66
C LEU A 136 -13.48 -10.51 -19.32
N GLU A 137 -14.11 -10.39 -18.16
CA GLU A 137 -15.24 -11.21 -17.79
C GLU A 137 -16.48 -10.73 -18.56
N VAL A 138 -17.20 -11.64 -19.21
CA VAL A 138 -18.43 -11.32 -19.93
C VAL A 138 -19.55 -12.25 -19.48
N PRO A 139 -20.83 -11.82 -19.54
CA PRO A 139 -21.96 -12.71 -19.31
C PRO A 139 -21.91 -13.94 -20.23
N ASP A 140 -22.24 -15.11 -19.70
CA ASP A 140 -22.51 -16.31 -20.49
C ASP A 140 -24.01 -16.47 -20.78
N GLU A 141 -24.35 -17.34 -21.72
CA GLU A 141 -25.73 -17.62 -22.13
C GLU A 141 -26.54 -18.37 -21.05
N ALA A 142 -25.87 -18.94 -20.04
CA ALA A 142 -26.44 -19.73 -18.95
C ALA A 142 -26.68 -18.92 -17.66
N GLY A 143 -26.41 -17.61 -17.67
CA GLY A 143 -26.59 -16.70 -16.53
C GLY A 143 -25.39 -16.58 -15.58
N GLY A 144 -24.25 -17.19 -15.92
CA GLY A 144 -22.95 -17.00 -15.28
C GLY A 144 -22.06 -16.00 -16.03
N THR A 145 -20.75 -16.11 -15.82
CA THR A 145 -19.74 -15.30 -16.48
C THR A 145 -18.57 -16.15 -16.98
N ARG A 146 -17.90 -15.70 -18.05
CA ARG A 146 -16.69 -16.33 -18.59
C ARG A 146 -15.63 -15.30 -18.90
N TRP A 147 -14.36 -15.68 -18.78
CA TRP A 147 -13.24 -14.84 -19.19
C TRP A 147 -12.98 -14.98 -20.69
N VAL A 148 -12.78 -13.84 -21.35
CA VAL A 148 -12.44 -13.75 -22.78
C VAL A 148 -11.19 -12.90 -22.93
N GLU A 149 -10.21 -13.42 -23.65
CA GLU A 149 -9.02 -12.68 -24.05
C GLU A 149 -9.30 -11.89 -25.32
N ARG A 150 -8.86 -10.63 -25.36
CA ARG A 150 -9.03 -9.70 -26.48
C ARG A 150 -7.79 -8.84 -26.64
N TYR A 151 -7.52 -8.40 -27.86
CA TYR A 151 -6.62 -7.29 -28.14
C TYR A 151 -7.43 -6.01 -28.41
N GLY A 152 -7.03 -4.89 -27.79
CA GLY A 152 -7.64 -3.60 -28.06
C GLY A 152 -7.45 -2.59 -26.93
N LEU A 153 -8.38 -1.64 -26.82
CA LEU A 153 -8.33 -0.58 -25.82
C LEU A 153 -8.48 -1.11 -24.39
N LYS A 154 -7.45 -0.93 -23.57
CA LYS A 154 -7.38 -1.29 -22.14
C LYS A 154 -7.71 -0.13 -21.23
N ALA A 155 -7.50 1.10 -21.68
CA ALA A 155 -7.81 2.30 -20.92
C ALA A 155 -9.33 2.54 -20.86
N PHE A 156 -9.81 3.07 -19.73
CA PHE A 156 -11.25 3.28 -19.48
C PHE A 156 -11.61 4.76 -19.41
N SER A 157 -12.88 5.09 -19.70
CA SER A 157 -13.44 6.40 -19.32
C SER A 157 -13.22 6.64 -17.82
N PRO A 158 -12.81 7.85 -17.39
CA PRO A 158 -12.68 8.19 -15.97
C PRO A 158 -14.02 8.19 -15.22
N ILE A 159 -15.14 8.24 -15.94
CA ILE A 159 -16.51 8.15 -15.39
C ILE A 159 -17.11 6.79 -15.74
N ALA A 160 -17.68 6.12 -14.74
CA ALA A 160 -18.29 4.80 -14.90
C ALA A 160 -19.52 4.79 -15.83
N GLU A 161 -19.84 3.61 -16.37
CA GLU A 161 -20.99 3.42 -17.27
C GLU A 161 -22.33 3.74 -16.57
N GLY A 162 -23.25 4.37 -17.29
CA GLY A 162 -24.58 4.73 -16.80
C GLY A 162 -24.65 6.07 -16.05
N PHE A 163 -23.54 6.82 -15.97
CA PHE A 163 -23.49 8.14 -15.36
C PHE A 163 -23.27 9.22 -16.42
N TRP A 164 -24.18 10.19 -16.47
CA TRP A 164 -24.12 11.31 -17.40
C TRP A 164 -23.06 12.33 -16.95
N TYR A 165 -22.33 12.87 -17.93
CA TYR A 165 -21.43 14.02 -17.75
C TYR A 165 -21.37 14.89 -19.00
N THR A 166 -20.95 16.14 -18.85
CA THR A 166 -20.62 17.04 -19.97
C THR A 166 -19.21 17.59 -19.80
N HIS A 167 -18.58 17.98 -20.90
CA HIS A 167 -17.21 18.51 -20.91
C HIS A 167 -16.97 19.36 -22.17
N PHE A 168 -15.95 20.21 -22.14
CA PHE A 168 -15.55 21.07 -23.26
C PHE A 168 -14.03 21.28 -23.22
N ASP A 169 -13.46 21.76 -24.33
CA ASP A 169 -12.03 22.07 -24.41
C ASP A 169 -11.67 23.22 -23.45
N ASP A 170 -11.06 22.85 -22.32
CA ASP A 170 -10.79 23.71 -21.17
C ASP A 170 -9.32 23.72 -20.74
N PHE A 171 -8.46 23.01 -21.47
CA PHE A 171 -7.03 22.98 -21.20
C PHE A 171 -6.42 24.37 -21.48
N GLY A 172 -5.54 24.83 -20.59
CA GLY A 172 -4.88 26.13 -20.75
C GLY A 172 -5.75 27.37 -20.43
N GLN A 173 -7.03 27.21 -20.08
CA GLN A 173 -7.89 28.34 -19.71
C GLN A 173 -7.41 29.05 -18.42
N ASN A 174 -7.57 30.38 -18.35
CA ASN A 174 -7.12 31.18 -17.20
C ASN A 174 -7.95 30.90 -15.94
N ARG A 175 -7.28 30.62 -14.82
CA ARG A 175 -7.86 30.55 -13.46
C ARG A 175 -7.37 31.74 -12.64
N SER A 176 -8.25 32.37 -11.86
CA SER A 176 -7.99 33.65 -11.15
C SER A 176 -8.02 33.57 -9.62
N TYR A 177 -8.27 32.40 -9.03
CA TYR A 177 -8.29 32.25 -7.56
C TYR A 177 -6.88 32.26 -6.98
N GLY A 178 -6.49 33.38 -6.34
CA GLY A 178 -5.17 33.61 -5.73
C GLY A 178 -4.19 34.30 -6.67
N TYR A 179 -3.78 33.65 -7.76
CA TYR A 179 -2.93 34.19 -8.83
C TYR A 179 -3.33 33.59 -10.18
N SER A 180 -2.99 34.27 -11.29
CA SER A 180 -3.28 33.80 -12.65
C SER A 180 -2.48 32.54 -12.97
N ARG A 181 -3.17 31.44 -13.28
CA ARG A 181 -2.57 30.19 -13.76
C ARG A 181 -3.40 29.59 -14.88
N GLN A 182 -2.76 28.78 -15.72
CA GLN A 182 -3.46 27.98 -16.73
C GLN A 182 -4.11 26.75 -16.08
N HIS A 183 -5.20 26.29 -16.67
CA HIS A 183 -5.88 25.06 -16.29
C HIS A 183 -5.10 23.84 -16.82
N LEU A 184 -4.55 23.02 -15.91
CA LEU A 184 -3.69 21.87 -16.23
C LEU A 184 -4.42 20.57 -15.93
N GLY A 185 -5.40 20.25 -16.78
CA GLY A 185 -6.29 19.11 -16.68
C GLY A 185 -7.56 19.36 -17.48
N HIS A 186 -8.56 18.52 -17.26
CA HIS A 186 -9.81 18.52 -18.00
C HIS A 186 -10.99 18.28 -17.05
N ASP A 187 -11.96 19.19 -17.04
CA ASP A 187 -13.09 19.13 -16.13
C ASP A 187 -14.29 18.38 -16.76
N LEU A 188 -14.72 17.33 -16.09
CA LEU A 188 -15.88 16.52 -16.45
C LEU A 188 -17.04 16.84 -15.50
N MET A 189 -18.01 17.62 -15.97
CA MET A 189 -19.17 18.04 -15.19
C MET A 189 -20.10 16.85 -14.96
N ALA A 190 -20.13 16.34 -13.73
CA ALA A 190 -20.88 15.15 -13.37
C ALA A 190 -21.44 15.30 -11.95
N GLY A 191 -22.60 14.68 -11.68
CA GLY A 191 -23.25 14.79 -10.37
C GLY A 191 -22.36 14.32 -9.21
N THR A 192 -22.49 14.96 -8.04
CA THR A 192 -21.79 14.54 -6.82
C THR A 192 -22.12 13.08 -6.49
N GLY A 193 -21.10 12.27 -6.23
CA GLY A 193 -21.24 10.84 -5.97
C GLY A 193 -21.15 9.94 -7.21
N THR A 194 -21.01 10.51 -8.41
CA THR A 194 -20.70 9.73 -9.63
C THR A 194 -19.40 8.93 -9.43
N PRO A 195 -19.38 7.61 -9.70
CA PRO A 195 -18.19 6.80 -9.56
C PRO A 195 -17.09 7.20 -10.54
N VAL A 196 -15.91 7.46 -9.99
CA VAL A 196 -14.67 7.73 -10.71
C VAL A 196 -13.84 6.46 -10.75
N VAL A 197 -13.32 6.11 -11.92
CA VAL A 197 -12.53 4.91 -12.13
C VAL A 197 -11.09 5.21 -12.57
N ALA A 198 -10.18 4.30 -12.29
CA ALA A 198 -8.81 4.38 -12.79
C ALA A 198 -8.81 4.31 -14.33
N VAL A 199 -8.17 5.24 -15.03
CA VAL A 199 -8.14 5.21 -16.50
C VAL A 199 -7.21 4.12 -17.01
N GLU A 200 -6.07 3.96 -16.38
CA GLU A 200 -5.07 2.91 -16.63
C GLU A 200 -4.73 2.20 -15.31
N GLY A 201 -4.16 1.00 -15.41
CA GLY A 201 -3.59 0.29 -14.28
C GLY A 201 -2.33 0.99 -13.77
N GLY A 202 -2.17 0.97 -12.45
CA GLY A 202 -1.06 1.70 -11.84
C GLY A 202 -0.94 1.48 -10.34
N VAL A 203 -0.10 2.30 -9.72
CA VAL A 203 0.12 2.35 -8.28
C VAL A 203 -0.40 3.67 -7.73
N VAL A 204 -1.19 3.63 -6.66
CA VAL A 204 -1.64 4.83 -5.95
C VAL A 204 -0.42 5.50 -5.30
N GLU A 205 -0.03 6.67 -5.80
CA GLU A 205 1.10 7.43 -5.25
C GLU A 205 0.66 8.52 -4.28
N ALA A 206 -0.59 9.00 -4.38
CA ALA A 206 -1.07 10.07 -3.53
C ALA A 206 -2.56 9.95 -3.21
N LEU A 207 -2.89 10.17 -1.94
CA LEU A 207 -4.22 10.41 -1.42
C LEU A 207 -4.13 11.59 -0.44
N GLY A 208 -5.20 12.36 -0.32
CA GLY A 208 -5.32 13.42 0.67
C GLY A 208 -5.95 14.69 0.14
N TRP A 209 -6.10 15.67 1.03
CA TRP A 209 -6.65 16.97 0.72
C TRP A 209 -5.55 18.01 0.45
N ASN A 210 -5.82 18.97 -0.43
CA ASN A 210 -5.07 20.23 -0.49
C ASN A 210 -5.99 21.43 -0.80
N GLN A 211 -5.49 22.64 -0.55
CA GLN A 211 -6.27 23.88 -0.69
C GLN A 211 -6.84 24.11 -2.10
N TYR A 212 -6.15 23.69 -3.16
CA TYR A 212 -6.53 24.00 -4.54
C TYR A 212 -7.42 22.92 -5.15
N GLY A 213 -6.98 21.67 -5.13
CA GLY A 213 -7.68 20.51 -5.69
C GLY A 213 -8.70 19.86 -4.76
N GLY A 214 -8.75 20.24 -3.48
CA GLY A 214 -9.61 19.57 -2.52
C GLY A 214 -9.12 18.15 -2.24
N TRP A 215 -10.06 17.21 -2.11
CA TRP A 215 -9.72 15.79 -2.08
C TRP A 215 -9.22 15.35 -3.45
N ARG A 216 -8.04 14.72 -3.46
CA ARG A 216 -7.35 14.29 -4.68
C ARG A 216 -6.81 12.87 -4.59
N LEU A 217 -6.58 12.28 -5.75
CA LEU A 217 -5.96 10.97 -5.94
C LEU A 217 -4.91 11.10 -7.05
N GLY A 218 -3.75 10.48 -6.82
CA GLY A 218 -2.67 10.35 -7.79
C GLY A 218 -2.39 8.88 -8.09
N ILE A 219 -2.48 8.47 -9.36
CA ILE A 219 -2.14 7.12 -9.82
C ILE A 219 -0.99 7.20 -10.80
N ARG A 220 0.06 6.41 -10.56
CA ARG A 220 1.20 6.27 -11.46
C ARG A 220 1.05 5.03 -12.33
N SER A 221 1.16 5.18 -13.65
CA SER A 221 1.19 4.04 -14.58
C SER A 221 2.31 3.05 -14.24
N PHE A 222 2.17 1.78 -14.61
CA PHE A 222 3.18 0.76 -14.27
C PHE A 222 4.55 0.99 -14.93
N ASP A 223 4.58 1.64 -16.11
CA ASP A 223 5.82 2.08 -16.78
C ASP A 223 6.42 3.37 -16.19
N LYS A 224 5.68 4.02 -15.27
CA LYS A 224 6.00 5.26 -14.56
C LYS A 224 6.00 6.53 -15.41
N GLU A 225 5.65 6.47 -16.68
CA GLU A 225 5.68 7.63 -17.57
C GLU A 225 4.48 8.56 -17.34
N ARG A 226 3.33 8.03 -16.93
CA ARG A 226 2.09 8.78 -16.73
C ARG A 226 1.72 8.87 -15.25
N TYR A 227 1.40 10.08 -14.81
CA TYR A 227 0.81 10.35 -13.51
C TYR A 227 -0.58 10.95 -13.71
N TYR A 228 -1.60 10.19 -13.32
CA TYR A 228 -3.00 10.57 -13.38
C TYR A 228 -3.41 11.32 -12.12
N TYR A 229 -4.01 12.48 -12.29
CA TYR A 229 -4.47 13.35 -11.23
C TYR A 229 -5.99 13.46 -11.26
N TYR A 230 -6.64 13.05 -10.17
CA TYR A 230 -8.07 13.17 -9.97
C TYR A 230 -8.30 14.14 -8.81
N ALA A 231 -9.10 15.17 -9.00
CA ALA A 231 -9.35 16.18 -7.98
C ALA A 231 -10.83 16.57 -7.91
N HIS A 232 -11.12 17.42 -6.93
CA HIS A 232 -12.46 17.84 -6.57
C HIS A 232 -13.35 16.69 -6.10
N LEU A 233 -12.75 15.66 -5.51
CA LEU A 233 -13.47 14.48 -5.06
C LEU A 233 -14.43 14.79 -3.91
N ARG A 234 -15.39 13.88 -3.71
CA ARG A 234 -16.54 14.04 -2.81
C ARG A 234 -16.14 14.30 -1.37
N LYS A 235 -16.80 15.28 -0.74
CA LYS A 235 -16.72 15.56 0.69
C LYS A 235 -17.12 14.35 1.53
N ASP A 236 -16.44 14.13 2.66
CA ASP A 236 -16.67 13.07 3.66
C ASP A 236 -16.42 11.63 3.14
N HIS A 237 -16.45 11.42 1.83
CA HIS A 237 -16.29 10.11 1.20
C HIS A 237 -15.66 10.23 -0.20
N PRO A 238 -14.39 10.67 -0.29
CA PRO A 238 -13.72 10.94 -1.56
C PRO A 238 -13.26 9.70 -2.32
N TYR A 239 -12.91 8.62 -1.62
CA TYR A 239 -12.27 7.42 -2.16
C TYR A 239 -13.16 6.20 -2.03
N ALA A 240 -12.94 5.20 -2.90
CA ALA A 240 -13.44 3.86 -2.67
C ALA A 240 -12.85 3.26 -1.37
N GLU A 241 -13.61 2.39 -0.70
CA GLU A 241 -13.17 1.75 0.54
C GLU A 241 -11.80 1.03 0.39
N ASN A 242 -10.98 1.14 1.44
CA ASN A 242 -9.66 0.51 1.56
C ASN A 242 -8.60 0.97 0.54
N LEU A 243 -8.85 2.03 -0.24
CA LEU A 243 -7.84 2.60 -1.12
C LEU A 243 -6.68 3.19 -0.29
N THR A 244 -5.46 2.73 -0.52
CA THR A 244 -4.26 3.19 0.22
C THR A 244 -3.09 3.55 -0.69
N ILE A 245 -2.19 4.42 -0.23
CA ILE A 245 -0.95 4.73 -0.94
C ILE A 245 -0.07 3.47 -1.03
N GLY A 246 0.46 3.21 -2.22
CA GLY A 246 1.25 2.02 -2.55
C GLY A 246 0.43 0.86 -3.14
N GLN A 247 -0.91 0.95 -3.09
CA GLN A 247 -1.79 -0.07 -3.62
C GLN A 247 -1.78 -0.08 -5.16
N THR A 248 -1.75 -1.28 -5.75
CA THR A 248 -2.00 -1.47 -7.18
C THR A 248 -3.49 -1.37 -7.51
N VAL A 249 -3.82 -0.69 -8.61
CA VAL A 249 -5.19 -0.55 -9.11
C VAL A 249 -5.29 -1.10 -10.53
N SER A 250 -6.40 -1.78 -10.81
CA SER A 250 -6.72 -2.31 -12.13
C SER A 250 -7.34 -1.21 -13.01
N PRO A 251 -7.04 -1.15 -14.33
CA PRO A 251 -7.71 -0.22 -15.24
C PRO A 251 -9.22 -0.34 -15.11
N GLY A 252 -9.94 0.76 -14.87
CA GLY A 252 -11.38 0.92 -14.66
C GLY A 252 -11.95 0.40 -13.33
N GLN A 253 -11.09 0.08 -12.35
CA GLN A 253 -11.49 -0.06 -10.95
C GLN A 253 -12.06 1.25 -10.40
N VAL A 254 -13.10 1.21 -9.58
CA VAL A 254 -13.62 2.39 -8.87
C VAL A 254 -12.60 2.85 -7.83
N VAL A 255 -12.21 4.12 -7.89
CA VAL A 255 -11.17 4.72 -7.03
C VAL A 255 -11.66 5.92 -6.24
N GLY A 256 -12.81 6.48 -6.59
CA GLY A 256 -13.38 7.59 -5.83
C GLY A 256 -14.70 8.08 -6.41
N TYR A 257 -15.09 9.27 -5.97
CA TYR A 257 -16.40 9.82 -6.31
C TYR A 257 -16.31 11.31 -6.63
N VAL A 258 -17.03 11.74 -7.66
CA VAL A 258 -17.11 13.16 -8.06
C VAL A 258 -17.67 14.00 -6.92
N GLY A 259 -17.11 15.20 -6.74
CA GLY A 259 -17.48 16.10 -5.66
C GLY A 259 -17.41 17.58 -6.03
N GLN A 260 -17.25 18.40 -4.99
CA GLN A 260 -17.22 19.86 -5.05
C GLN A 260 -16.14 20.44 -4.12
N THR A 261 -15.19 19.60 -3.67
CA THR A 261 -14.15 20.06 -2.77
C THR A 261 -13.03 20.78 -3.52
N GLY A 262 -12.37 21.73 -2.88
CA GLY A 262 -11.30 22.52 -3.51
C GLY A 262 -11.43 23.98 -3.19
N TYR A 263 -10.47 24.78 -3.64
CA TYR A 263 -10.41 26.24 -3.44
C TYR A 263 -10.78 26.71 -2.03
N SER A 264 -10.33 26.02 -0.97
CA SER A 264 -10.70 26.30 0.41
C SER A 264 -9.49 26.24 1.33
N LEU A 265 -9.42 27.12 2.33
CA LEU A 265 -8.43 27.04 3.42
C LEU A 265 -8.79 25.97 4.46
N LYS A 266 -10.04 25.50 4.45
CA LYS A 266 -10.54 24.48 5.37
C LYS A 266 -10.66 23.15 4.66
N GLU A 267 -10.02 22.13 5.23
CA GLU A 267 -10.11 20.75 4.75
C GLU A 267 -11.57 20.28 4.62
N ASN A 268 -11.83 19.43 3.64
CA ASN A 268 -13.11 18.77 3.46
C ASN A 268 -14.29 19.75 3.33
N THR A 269 -14.10 20.82 2.55
CA THR A 269 -15.10 21.87 2.30
C THR A 269 -15.54 21.84 0.85
N ASN A 270 -16.85 21.84 0.62
CA ASN A 270 -17.42 22.12 -0.70
C ASN A 270 -17.32 23.62 -0.97
N ASN A 271 -16.54 24.02 -1.95
CA ASN A 271 -16.36 25.43 -2.33
C ASN A 271 -16.40 25.64 -3.85
N ILE A 272 -16.81 24.62 -4.60
CA ILE A 272 -16.99 24.67 -6.05
C ILE A 272 -18.47 24.58 -6.36
N ASP A 273 -18.98 25.54 -7.13
CA ASP A 273 -20.40 25.69 -7.41
C ASP A 273 -20.95 24.54 -8.28
N THR A 274 -20.20 24.12 -9.30
CA THR A 274 -20.59 23.04 -10.21
C THR A 274 -19.82 21.76 -9.88
N PRO A 275 -20.49 20.67 -9.47
CA PRO A 275 -19.84 19.37 -9.30
C PRO A 275 -19.13 18.92 -10.57
N HIS A 276 -17.86 18.57 -10.45
CA HIS A 276 -17.07 18.03 -11.56
C HIS A 276 -15.89 17.20 -11.06
N LEU A 277 -15.42 16.30 -11.92
CA LEU A 277 -14.12 15.68 -11.79
C LEU A 277 -13.11 16.54 -12.54
N HIS A 278 -12.09 17.03 -11.85
CA HIS A 278 -10.89 17.50 -12.53
C HIS A 278 -9.96 16.32 -12.78
N PHE A 279 -9.74 15.98 -14.05
CA PHE A 279 -8.93 14.86 -14.49
C PHE A 279 -7.72 15.37 -15.28
N GLY A 280 -6.51 15.05 -14.82
CA GLY A 280 -5.27 15.46 -15.47
C GLY A 280 -4.32 14.29 -15.70
N MET A 281 -3.44 14.44 -16.69
CA MET A 281 -2.34 13.52 -16.97
C MET A 281 -1.05 14.34 -17.08
N GLN A 282 -0.10 14.03 -16.21
CA GLN A 282 1.26 14.54 -16.26
C GLN A 282 2.18 13.46 -16.83
N LEU A 283 3.03 13.82 -17.78
CA LEU A 283 4.16 12.99 -18.19
C LEU A 283 5.35 13.24 -17.27
N VAL A 284 5.88 12.17 -16.68
CA VAL A 284 7.02 12.22 -15.77
C VAL A 284 8.19 11.52 -16.41
N LEU A 285 8.84 12.24 -17.31
CA LEU A 285 10.02 11.78 -18.05
C LEU A 285 11.32 11.95 -17.24
N ASP A 286 11.26 12.75 -16.17
CA ASP A 286 12.30 12.93 -15.15
C ASP A 286 11.61 13.11 -13.80
N GLU A 287 11.90 12.24 -12.84
CA GLU A 287 11.32 12.31 -11.48
C GLU A 287 11.63 13.63 -10.78
N LYS A 288 12.76 14.28 -11.09
CA LYS A 288 13.09 15.60 -10.54
C LYS A 288 12.17 16.69 -11.07
N ALA A 289 11.59 16.50 -12.26
CA ALA A 289 10.73 17.47 -12.89
C ALA A 289 9.27 17.38 -12.38
N LYS A 290 8.87 16.24 -11.80
CA LYS A 290 7.48 15.95 -11.39
C LYS A 290 6.85 17.05 -10.55
N ASP A 291 7.54 17.47 -9.49
CA ASP A 291 7.04 18.52 -8.57
C ASP A 291 7.69 19.89 -8.82
N SER A 292 8.40 20.03 -9.95
CA SER A 292 9.07 21.28 -10.34
C SER A 292 8.12 22.18 -11.15
N PRO A 293 8.51 23.43 -11.49
CA PRO A 293 7.76 24.24 -12.46
C PRO A 293 7.78 23.71 -13.91
N ASN A 294 8.63 22.74 -14.24
CA ASN A 294 8.80 22.20 -15.59
C ASN A 294 7.93 20.96 -15.85
N GLN A 295 6.73 20.91 -15.28
CA GLN A 295 5.80 19.79 -15.46
C GLN A 295 5.27 19.75 -16.88
N VAL A 296 5.10 18.55 -17.42
CA VAL A 296 4.50 18.34 -18.75
C VAL A 296 3.11 17.77 -18.56
N TRP A 297 2.09 18.63 -18.67
CA TRP A 297 0.69 18.23 -18.63
C TRP A 297 0.13 18.11 -20.05
N ILE A 298 -0.75 17.14 -20.24
CA ILE A 298 -1.31 16.79 -21.54
C ILE A 298 -2.77 17.27 -21.62
N ASP A 299 -3.14 17.81 -22.77
CA ASP A 299 -4.54 18.06 -23.10
C ASP A 299 -5.26 16.72 -23.32
N LEU A 300 -6.29 16.50 -22.50
CA LEU A 300 -7.03 15.25 -22.45
C LEU A 300 -8.35 15.30 -23.22
N TYR A 301 -8.72 16.42 -23.86
CA TYR A 301 -10.05 16.56 -24.47
C TYR A 301 -10.35 15.46 -25.50
N ALA A 302 -9.44 15.23 -26.45
CA ALA A 302 -9.62 14.17 -27.45
C ALA A 302 -9.55 12.76 -26.84
N ILE A 303 -8.72 12.57 -25.81
CA ILE A 303 -8.57 11.30 -25.11
C ILE A 303 -9.85 10.95 -24.34
N THR A 304 -10.43 11.88 -23.58
CA THR A 304 -11.69 11.64 -22.87
C THR A 304 -12.85 11.39 -23.85
N GLY A 305 -12.84 12.06 -25.00
CA GLY A 305 -13.74 11.75 -26.12
C GLY A 305 -13.60 10.30 -26.60
N LEU A 306 -12.38 9.82 -26.84
CA LEU A 306 -12.11 8.43 -27.22
C LEU A 306 -12.60 7.45 -26.15
N LEU A 307 -12.18 7.67 -24.90
CA LEU A 307 -12.45 6.80 -23.76
C LEU A 307 -13.92 6.74 -23.36
N SER A 308 -14.73 7.74 -23.73
CA SER A 308 -16.18 7.74 -23.49
C SER A 308 -16.90 6.52 -24.08
N ASN A 309 -16.33 5.90 -25.13
CA ASN A 309 -16.84 4.68 -25.75
C ASN A 309 -16.40 3.39 -25.02
N HIS A 310 -15.60 3.50 -23.96
CA HIS A 310 -15.10 2.38 -23.17
C HIS A 310 -15.23 2.64 -21.65
N PRO A 311 -16.46 2.84 -21.12
CA PRO A 311 -16.67 3.00 -19.69
C PRO A 311 -16.67 1.67 -18.94
N SER A 312 -16.37 1.70 -17.64
CA SER A 312 -16.47 0.50 -16.80
C SER A 312 -17.88 0.33 -16.25
N THR A 313 -18.50 -0.83 -16.47
CA THR A 313 -19.77 -1.19 -15.81
C THR A 313 -19.56 -1.37 -14.31
N VAL A 314 -20.39 -0.71 -13.50
CA VAL A 314 -20.34 -0.78 -12.04
C VAL A 314 -21.68 -1.18 -11.45
N VAL A 315 -21.64 -1.82 -10.27
CA VAL A 315 -22.80 -2.18 -9.46
C VAL A 315 -22.62 -1.62 -8.06
N LYS A 316 -23.73 -1.19 -7.46
CA LYS A 316 -23.73 -0.69 -6.08
C LYS A 316 -23.69 -1.86 -5.10
N LYS A 317 -22.76 -1.84 -4.15
CA LYS A 317 -22.67 -2.77 -3.02
C LYS A 317 -22.65 -1.98 -1.72
N GLY A 318 -23.78 -1.93 -1.03
CA GLY A 318 -23.95 -1.09 0.15
C GLY A 318 -23.84 0.40 -0.19
N LYS A 319 -22.83 1.08 0.36
CA LYS A 319 -22.53 2.49 0.06
C LYS A 319 -21.54 2.67 -1.09
N GLU A 320 -20.86 1.60 -1.49
CA GLU A 320 -19.81 1.62 -2.51
C GLU A 320 -20.34 1.26 -3.90
N TYR A 321 -19.58 1.66 -4.92
CA TYR A 321 -19.65 1.09 -6.25
C TYR A 321 -18.44 0.19 -6.48
N VAL A 322 -18.68 -0.97 -7.09
CA VAL A 322 -17.61 -1.86 -7.55
C VAL A 322 -17.84 -2.20 -9.01
N ARG A 323 -16.76 -2.47 -9.73
CA ARG A 323 -16.84 -2.99 -11.09
C ARG A 323 -17.66 -4.29 -11.12
N LYS A 324 -18.55 -4.40 -12.11
CA LYS A 324 -19.42 -5.56 -12.28
C LYS A 324 -18.69 -6.77 -12.85
N TYR A 325 -17.90 -6.55 -13.90
CA TYR A 325 -17.21 -7.60 -14.65
C TYR A 325 -15.71 -7.51 -14.43
N GLY A 326 -15.06 -8.60 -14.06
CA GLY A 326 -13.61 -8.66 -13.91
C GLY A 326 -12.84 -8.20 -15.15
N PHE A 327 -11.69 -7.57 -14.93
CA PHE A 327 -10.75 -7.17 -15.96
C PHE A 327 -9.33 -7.45 -15.46
N SER A 328 -8.50 -8.02 -16.31
CA SER A 328 -7.09 -8.26 -16.02
C SER A 328 -6.24 -8.00 -17.24
N GLU A 329 -5.09 -7.38 -17.04
CA GLU A 329 -4.02 -7.27 -18.01
C GLU A 329 -2.71 -7.77 -17.40
N GLU A 330 -1.72 -8.07 -18.22
CA GLU A 330 -0.45 -8.66 -17.77
C GLU A 330 0.30 -7.76 -16.77
N SER A 331 0.42 -6.47 -17.07
CA SER A 331 1.10 -5.49 -16.22
C SER A 331 0.48 -5.43 -14.81
N TYR A 332 -0.85 -5.38 -14.73
CA TYR A 332 -1.58 -5.44 -13.47
C TYR A 332 -1.37 -6.77 -12.73
N TYR A 333 -1.43 -7.90 -13.42
CA TYR A 333 -1.20 -9.21 -12.82
C TYR A 333 0.22 -9.32 -12.22
N LEU A 334 1.24 -8.89 -12.96
CA LEU A 334 2.63 -8.90 -12.50
C LEU A 334 2.87 -7.93 -11.34
N ALA A 335 2.20 -6.77 -11.35
CA ALA A 335 2.32 -5.78 -10.28
C ALA A 335 1.62 -6.22 -8.99
N SER A 336 0.37 -6.69 -9.09
CA SER A 336 -0.41 -7.19 -7.95
C SER A 336 0.26 -8.41 -7.31
N ALA A 337 0.79 -9.35 -8.10
CA ALA A 337 1.55 -10.50 -7.57
C ALA A 337 2.83 -10.09 -6.82
N LYS A 338 3.46 -8.96 -7.18
CA LYS A 338 4.62 -8.39 -6.45
C LYS A 338 4.19 -7.69 -5.17
N GLU A 339 3.05 -7.01 -5.19
CA GLU A 339 2.45 -6.38 -3.99
C GLU A 339 2.05 -7.45 -2.97
N ASP A 340 1.38 -8.52 -3.39
CA ASP A 340 0.97 -9.64 -2.55
C ASP A 340 2.16 -10.33 -1.86
N LYS A 341 3.32 -10.35 -2.51
CA LYS A 341 4.56 -10.83 -1.88
C LYS A 341 5.18 -9.85 -0.88
N LYS A 342 4.97 -8.54 -1.06
CA LYS A 342 5.44 -7.49 -0.13
C LYS A 342 4.51 -7.30 1.08
N SER A 343 3.24 -7.67 0.96
CA SER A 343 2.26 -7.63 2.04
C SER A 343 2.42 -8.79 3.03
N GLN A 344 3.25 -9.79 2.71
CA GLN A 344 3.52 -10.95 3.57
C GLN A 344 4.93 -10.90 4.16
N VAL A 345 5.03 -11.17 5.46
CA VAL A 345 6.31 -11.26 6.18
C VAL A 345 6.38 -12.59 6.91
N LYS A 346 7.48 -13.32 6.73
CA LYS A 346 7.74 -14.55 7.48
C LYS A 346 8.36 -14.21 8.83
N VAL A 347 7.76 -14.70 9.90
CA VAL A 347 8.17 -14.40 11.29
C VAL A 347 8.39 -15.69 12.09
N PRO A 348 9.65 -16.03 12.42
CA PRO A 348 9.94 -17.03 13.43
C PRO A 348 9.61 -16.51 14.83
N VAL A 349 8.99 -17.36 15.65
CA VAL A 349 8.68 -17.08 17.05
C VAL A 349 9.31 -18.15 17.92
N LEU A 350 10.13 -17.73 18.88
CA LEU A 350 10.87 -18.62 19.77
C LEU A 350 10.16 -18.70 21.12
N MET A 351 9.98 -19.90 21.64
CA MET A 351 9.31 -20.15 22.92
C MET A 351 10.32 -20.65 23.96
N TYR A 352 10.51 -19.85 25.00
CA TYR A 352 11.30 -20.12 26.20
C TYR A 352 10.35 -20.23 27.40
N HIS A 353 10.78 -20.81 28.52
CA HIS A 353 10.05 -20.74 29.79
C HIS A 353 10.98 -20.27 30.90
N GLY A 354 11.76 -21.17 31.53
CA GLY A 354 12.65 -20.84 32.64
C GLY A 354 14.14 -20.78 32.27
N LEU A 355 14.92 -20.02 33.05
CA LEU A 355 16.39 -19.97 32.95
C LEU A 355 17.05 -20.34 34.29
N LEU A 356 17.87 -21.38 34.32
CA LEU A 356 18.59 -21.80 35.53
C LEU A 356 20.05 -22.15 35.25
N LYS A 357 20.95 -21.71 36.13
CA LYS A 357 22.40 -21.96 36.02
C LYS A 357 22.75 -23.43 36.28
N ASP A 358 22.10 -24.06 37.27
CA ASP A 358 22.38 -25.45 37.64
C ASP A 358 21.91 -26.41 36.52
N PRO A 359 22.83 -27.16 35.89
CA PRO A 359 22.48 -28.15 34.86
C PRO A 359 21.48 -29.21 35.33
N LYS A 360 21.44 -29.55 36.63
CA LYS A 360 20.51 -30.55 37.18
C LYS A 360 19.05 -30.09 37.16
N MET A 361 18.84 -28.77 37.11
CA MET A 361 17.50 -28.15 37.08
C MET A 361 17.06 -27.80 35.66
N GLN A 362 17.92 -28.01 34.65
CA GLN A 362 17.59 -27.79 33.24
C GLN A 362 16.82 -29.00 32.67
N ASN A 363 15.85 -28.72 31.80
CA ASN A 363 15.01 -29.71 31.15
C ASN A 363 14.45 -29.11 29.84
N ASP A 364 13.49 -29.77 29.18
CA ASP A 364 12.95 -29.30 27.89
C ASP A 364 12.33 -27.88 27.93
N TYR A 365 12.00 -27.36 29.11
CA TYR A 365 11.43 -26.02 29.32
C TYR A 365 12.38 -25.08 30.09
N VAL A 366 13.52 -25.57 30.58
CA VAL A 366 14.47 -24.77 31.37
C VAL A 366 15.87 -24.88 30.77
N ILE A 367 16.40 -23.77 30.26
CA ILE A 367 17.76 -23.70 29.69
C ILE A 367 18.70 -22.88 30.59
N SER A 368 20.00 -22.90 30.30
CA SER A 368 20.95 -22.01 31.00
C SER A 368 20.89 -20.56 30.47
N PRO A 369 21.15 -19.56 31.34
CA PRO A 369 21.39 -18.18 30.90
C PRO A 369 22.49 -18.05 29.85
N ASP A 370 23.55 -18.88 29.94
CA ASP A 370 24.64 -18.90 28.96
C ASP A 370 24.17 -19.37 27.57
N LEU A 371 23.26 -20.35 27.52
CA LEU A 371 22.68 -20.81 26.27
C LEU A 371 21.76 -19.74 25.67
N PHE A 372 20.96 -19.08 26.51
CA PHE A 372 20.14 -17.94 26.06
C PHE A 372 21.00 -16.79 25.53
N GLU A 373 22.11 -16.43 26.20
CA GLU A 373 23.02 -15.40 25.71
C GLU A 373 23.65 -15.79 24.35
N LYS A 374 23.98 -17.07 24.15
CA LYS A 374 24.44 -17.57 22.85
C LYS A 374 23.38 -17.42 21.77
N ASP A 375 22.11 -17.63 22.11
CA ASP A 375 20.99 -17.42 21.18
C ASP A 375 20.87 -15.94 20.78
N LEU A 376 20.94 -15.00 21.73
CA LEU A 376 20.93 -13.55 21.44
C LEU A 376 22.12 -13.14 20.55
N LYS A 377 23.32 -13.63 20.87
CA LYS A 377 24.53 -13.39 20.05
C LYS A 377 24.37 -13.94 18.63
N TYR A 378 23.75 -15.11 18.49
CA TYR A 378 23.48 -15.70 17.17
C TYR A 378 22.56 -14.80 16.35
N LEU A 379 21.41 -14.41 16.92
CA LEU A 379 20.42 -13.55 16.25
C LEU A 379 21.06 -12.24 15.78
N LYS A 380 21.79 -11.55 16.68
CA LYS A 380 22.50 -10.31 16.37
C LYS A 380 23.50 -10.49 15.23
N LYS A 381 24.31 -11.56 15.28
CA LYS A 381 25.34 -11.84 14.28
C LYS A 381 24.75 -12.09 12.88
N HIS A 382 23.56 -12.67 12.79
CA HIS A 382 22.91 -13.03 11.51
C HIS A 382 21.89 -11.99 11.04
N GLY A 383 21.81 -10.84 11.72
CA GLY A 383 21.00 -9.70 11.33
C GLY A 383 19.51 -9.84 11.65
N TYR A 384 19.14 -10.70 12.61
CA TYR A 384 17.76 -10.77 13.09
C TYR A 384 17.47 -9.60 14.03
N THR A 385 16.27 -9.04 13.89
CA THR A 385 15.78 -7.94 14.74
C THR A 385 14.64 -8.45 15.60
N THR A 386 14.81 -8.38 16.93
CA THR A 386 13.77 -8.77 17.88
C THR A 386 12.65 -7.73 17.91
N ILE A 387 11.40 -8.18 17.81
CA ILE A 387 10.20 -7.34 17.83
C ILE A 387 9.24 -7.74 18.96
N LEU A 388 8.24 -6.92 19.20
CA LEU A 388 7.13 -7.15 20.13
C LEU A 388 5.87 -7.65 19.41
N MET A 389 4.87 -8.13 20.15
CA MET A 389 3.57 -8.48 19.58
C MET A 389 2.86 -7.23 19.06
N SER A 390 3.02 -6.08 19.72
CA SER A 390 2.51 -4.79 19.24
C SER A 390 3.01 -4.46 17.83
N ASP A 391 4.30 -4.71 17.54
CA ASP A 391 4.90 -4.46 16.23
C ASP A 391 4.22 -5.32 15.13
N LEU A 392 3.91 -6.60 15.41
CA LEU A 392 3.18 -7.48 14.49
C LEU A 392 1.72 -7.04 14.29
N ILE A 393 1.05 -6.67 15.38
CA ILE A 393 -0.33 -6.20 15.33
C ILE A 393 -0.42 -4.93 14.48
N ASP A 394 0.48 -3.97 14.69
CA ASP A 394 0.50 -2.71 13.94
C ASP A 394 0.80 -2.94 12.45
N PHE A 395 1.69 -3.87 12.12
CA PHE A 395 1.94 -4.27 10.73
C PHE A 395 0.68 -4.78 10.05
N VAL A 396 -0.08 -5.66 10.71
CA VAL A 396 -1.30 -6.23 10.14
C VAL A 396 -2.44 -5.21 10.08
N GLU A 397 -2.65 -4.44 11.14
CA GLU A 397 -3.81 -3.54 11.25
C GLU A 397 -3.63 -2.21 10.53
N THR A 398 -2.40 -1.67 10.50
CA THR A 398 -2.12 -0.32 9.96
C THR A 398 -1.12 -0.33 8.80
N GLY A 399 -0.42 -1.44 8.57
CA GLY A 399 0.65 -1.50 7.58
C GLY A 399 1.96 -0.88 8.05
N ALA A 400 2.14 -0.66 9.37
CA ALA A 400 3.39 -0.19 9.94
C ALA A 400 4.55 -1.13 9.54
N PRO A 401 5.69 -0.61 9.05
CA PRO A 401 6.77 -1.46 8.55
C PRO A 401 7.42 -2.26 9.67
N LEU A 402 7.69 -3.54 9.42
CA LEU A 402 8.55 -4.38 10.27
C LEU A 402 10.02 -4.20 9.90
N PRO A 403 10.95 -4.37 10.86
CA PRO A 403 12.38 -4.40 10.55
C PRO A 403 12.74 -5.62 9.69
N GLU A 404 13.93 -5.58 9.06
CA GLU A 404 14.44 -6.75 8.36
C GLU A 404 14.69 -7.93 9.33
N LYS A 405 14.38 -9.14 8.85
CA LYS A 405 14.47 -10.40 9.59
C LYS A 405 13.86 -10.30 10.99
N PRO A 406 12.56 -9.97 11.10
CA PRO A 406 11.91 -9.88 12.40
C PRO A 406 11.90 -11.26 13.09
N VAL A 407 12.06 -11.28 14.41
CA VAL A 407 11.94 -12.49 15.24
C VAL A 407 11.27 -12.13 16.56
N LEU A 408 10.38 -12.98 17.07
CA LEU A 408 9.85 -12.83 18.43
C LEU A 408 10.55 -13.77 19.41
N LEU A 409 10.89 -13.23 20.57
CA LEU A 409 11.29 -14.00 21.74
C LEU A 409 10.11 -14.02 22.71
N THR A 410 9.58 -15.20 23.02
CA THR A 410 8.45 -15.37 23.94
C THR A 410 8.88 -16.21 25.14
N PHE A 411 8.48 -15.78 26.34
CA PHE A 411 8.66 -16.52 27.59
C PHE A 411 7.30 -16.81 28.20
N ASP A 412 7.04 -18.08 28.49
CA ASP A 412 5.80 -18.51 29.14
C ASP A 412 5.99 -18.61 30.66
N ASP A 413 4.88 -18.69 31.39
CA ASP A 413 4.73 -18.84 32.85
C ASP A 413 5.11 -17.63 33.71
N GLY A 414 6.01 -16.75 33.24
CA GLY A 414 6.45 -15.57 33.99
C GLY A 414 7.29 -15.90 35.23
N TYR A 415 8.25 -16.82 35.10
CA TYR A 415 9.18 -17.14 36.18
C TYR A 415 10.02 -15.92 36.56
N TYR A 416 10.34 -15.80 37.85
CA TYR A 416 11.23 -14.76 38.36
C TYR A 416 12.62 -14.80 37.67
N ASN A 417 13.06 -15.98 37.25
CA ASN A 417 14.31 -16.13 36.52
C ASN A 417 14.31 -15.49 35.12
N ASN A 418 13.15 -15.15 34.55
CA ASN A 418 13.06 -14.30 33.36
C ASN A 418 13.52 -12.87 33.69
N TYR A 419 13.10 -12.32 34.83
CA TYR A 419 13.58 -11.04 35.33
C TYR A 419 15.05 -11.12 35.76
N LEU A 420 15.43 -12.15 36.53
CA LEU A 420 16.78 -12.26 37.09
C LEU A 420 17.87 -12.47 36.02
N TYR A 421 17.58 -13.26 34.97
CA TYR A 421 18.59 -13.66 33.98
C TYR A 421 18.30 -13.18 32.56
N ALA A 422 17.06 -13.24 32.08
CA ALA A 422 16.76 -12.87 30.70
C ALA A 422 16.80 -11.35 30.52
N PHE A 423 16.15 -10.60 31.43
CA PHE A 423 15.98 -9.15 31.31
C PHE A 423 17.31 -8.37 31.25
N PRO A 424 18.31 -8.61 32.13
CA PRO A 424 19.62 -7.96 32.01
C PRO A 424 20.34 -8.26 30.69
N LEU A 425 20.14 -9.46 30.12
CA LEU A 425 20.68 -9.80 28.81
C LEU A 425 19.95 -9.06 27.69
N LEU A 426 18.62 -8.95 27.76
CA LEU A 426 17.83 -8.14 26.82
C LEU A 426 18.29 -6.67 26.84
N GLU A 427 18.54 -6.10 28.02
CA GLU A 427 19.09 -4.75 28.16
C GLU A 427 20.49 -4.60 27.56
N LYS A 428 21.38 -5.56 27.83
CA LYS A 428 22.75 -5.60 27.31
C LYS A 428 22.78 -5.65 25.77
N TYR A 429 21.88 -6.42 25.16
CA TYR A 429 21.84 -6.58 23.71
C TYR A 429 20.86 -5.65 23.00
N LYS A 430 20.08 -4.85 23.75
CA LYS A 430 18.97 -3.99 23.25
C LYS A 430 17.97 -4.78 22.43
N MET A 431 17.60 -5.95 22.95
CA MET A 431 16.68 -6.88 22.32
C MET A 431 15.35 -6.89 23.04
N LYS A 432 14.28 -7.13 22.29
CA LYS A 432 12.91 -7.14 22.80
C LYS A 432 12.42 -8.56 23.06
N ALA A 433 11.52 -8.72 24.03
CA ALA A 433 10.87 -10.00 24.33
C ALA A 433 9.44 -9.82 24.85
N VAL A 434 8.65 -10.88 24.73
CA VAL A 434 7.28 -10.95 25.21
C VAL A 434 7.22 -11.97 26.35
N ILE A 435 6.64 -11.62 27.49
CA ILE A 435 6.48 -12.52 28.63
C ILE A 435 4.99 -12.73 28.90
N SER A 436 4.52 -13.97 28.76
CA SER A 436 3.14 -14.37 29.03
C SER A 436 3.04 -14.85 30.48
N ILE A 437 2.39 -14.08 31.34
CA ILE A 437 2.35 -14.37 32.79
C ILE A 437 1.10 -15.13 33.22
N ILE A 438 1.25 -15.95 34.26
CA ILE A 438 0.12 -16.53 35.00
C ILE A 438 -0.26 -15.55 36.12
N GLY A 439 -1.50 -15.03 36.05
CA GLY A 439 -1.94 -13.93 36.90
C GLY A 439 -1.90 -14.24 38.40
N LYS A 440 -2.36 -15.43 38.80
CA LYS A 440 -2.39 -15.86 40.19
C LYS A 440 -0.99 -15.95 40.79
N HIS A 441 -0.03 -16.52 40.08
CA HIS A 441 1.35 -16.61 40.58
C HIS A 441 1.95 -15.22 40.78
N THR A 442 1.77 -14.33 39.81
CA THR A 442 2.21 -12.93 39.92
C THR A 442 1.59 -12.23 41.14
N ASP A 443 0.27 -12.41 41.36
CA ASP A 443 -0.43 -11.86 42.52
C ASP A 443 0.09 -12.41 43.84
N ASP A 444 0.30 -13.73 43.94
CA ASP A 444 0.69 -14.38 45.17
C ASP A 444 2.14 -14.05 45.54
N PHE A 445 3.07 -14.08 44.58
CA PHE A 445 4.47 -13.68 44.83
C PHE A 445 4.62 -12.19 45.10
N SER A 446 3.75 -11.33 44.57
CA SER A 446 3.76 -9.89 44.88
C SER A 446 3.34 -9.58 46.33
N LYS A 447 2.67 -10.50 47.03
CA LYS A 447 2.28 -10.31 48.45
C LYS A 447 3.41 -10.66 49.41
N VAL A 448 4.22 -11.66 49.06
CA VAL A 448 5.28 -12.20 49.92
C VAL A 448 6.67 -11.67 49.55
N ASP A 449 6.84 -11.11 48.35
CA ASP A 449 8.09 -10.60 47.78
C ASP A 449 9.27 -11.60 47.87
N ASP A 450 8.95 -12.88 47.70
CA ASP A 450 9.93 -13.97 47.73
C ASP A 450 10.56 -14.15 46.33
N ASN A 451 11.86 -13.87 46.23
CA ASN A 451 12.61 -13.77 44.98
C ASN A 451 13.63 -14.91 44.84
N HIS A 452 13.13 -16.14 44.65
CA HIS A 452 13.95 -17.33 44.50
C HIS A 452 13.96 -17.83 43.04
N ALA A 453 15.15 -18.01 42.47
CA ALA A 453 15.33 -18.30 41.05
C ALA A 453 14.62 -19.57 40.53
N THR A 454 14.36 -20.55 41.41
CA THR A 454 13.86 -21.88 41.03
C THR A 454 12.35 -22.05 41.09
N TYR A 455 11.63 -21.20 41.83
CA TYR A 455 10.19 -21.38 42.05
C TYR A 455 9.38 -20.08 42.05
N SER A 456 10.01 -18.91 42.21
CA SER A 456 9.29 -17.65 42.20
C SER A 456 8.83 -17.26 40.80
N HIS A 457 7.75 -16.49 40.74
CA HIS A 457 7.28 -15.79 39.55
C HIS A 457 7.53 -14.30 39.69
N VAL A 458 7.54 -13.58 38.57
CA VAL A 458 7.74 -12.13 38.57
C VAL A 458 6.67 -11.43 39.40
N THR A 459 7.06 -10.39 40.14
CA THR A 459 6.13 -9.54 40.89
C THR A 459 5.61 -8.39 40.04
N TRP A 460 4.51 -7.76 40.46
CA TRP A 460 3.97 -6.56 39.78
C TRP A 460 4.99 -5.43 39.68
N LYS A 461 5.85 -5.26 40.70
CA LYS A 461 6.93 -4.28 40.69
C LYS A 461 7.97 -4.57 39.61
N GLN A 462 8.38 -5.83 39.48
CA GLN A 462 9.33 -6.26 38.45
C GLN A 462 8.74 -6.16 37.04
N ILE A 463 7.45 -6.46 36.89
CA ILE A 463 6.72 -6.25 35.64
C ILE A 463 6.74 -4.78 35.24
N GLN A 464 6.44 -3.85 36.16
CA GLN A 464 6.47 -2.42 35.86
C GLN A 464 7.86 -1.96 35.41
N GLU A 465 8.93 -2.46 36.03
CA GLU A 465 10.31 -2.16 35.64
C GLU A 465 10.62 -2.65 34.23
N MET A 466 10.25 -3.90 33.92
CA MET A 466 10.44 -4.47 32.58
C MET A 466 9.64 -3.70 31.51
N LEU A 467 8.39 -3.33 31.79
CA LEU A 467 7.56 -2.51 30.89
C LEU A 467 8.18 -1.13 30.66
N ALA A 468 8.68 -0.48 31.71
CA ALA A 468 9.30 0.85 31.62
C ALA A 468 10.56 0.88 30.73
N SER A 469 11.24 -0.25 30.55
CA SER A 469 12.40 -0.35 29.65
C SER A 469 12.05 -0.21 28.16
N GLY A 470 10.78 -0.45 27.78
CA GLY A 470 10.35 -0.57 26.38
C GLY A 470 10.88 -1.82 25.64
N LEU A 471 11.63 -2.69 26.32
CA LEU A 471 12.16 -3.94 25.75
C LEU A 471 11.23 -5.13 25.99
N VAL A 472 10.39 -5.08 27.02
CA VAL A 472 9.54 -6.21 27.40
C VAL A 472 8.07 -5.83 27.27
N GLU A 473 7.31 -6.71 26.64
CA GLU A 473 5.85 -6.66 26.60
C GLU A 473 5.28 -7.81 27.44
N ILE A 474 4.25 -7.53 28.23
CA ILE A 474 3.60 -8.54 29.09
C ILE A 474 2.26 -8.95 28.50
N GLN A 475 2.05 -10.26 28.37
CA GLN A 475 0.87 -10.85 27.73
C GLN A 475 0.17 -11.88 28.63
N ASN A 476 -1.03 -12.30 28.21
CA ASN A 476 -1.93 -13.08 29.04
C ASN A 476 -1.66 -14.59 28.90
N HIS A 477 -1.36 -15.28 30.00
CA HIS A 477 -1.25 -16.74 30.06
C HIS A 477 -2.28 -17.38 30.99
N SER A 478 -3.50 -16.82 30.99
CA SER A 478 -4.58 -17.07 31.96
C SER A 478 -4.31 -16.50 33.35
N TYR A 479 -5.37 -16.27 34.12
CA TYR A 479 -5.25 -15.89 35.52
C TYR A 479 -4.90 -17.10 36.40
N ASP A 480 -5.68 -18.18 36.34
CA ASP A 480 -5.53 -19.36 37.20
C ASP A 480 -5.89 -20.67 36.47
N SER A 481 -5.65 -20.70 35.16
CA SER A 481 -6.00 -21.84 34.29
C SER A 481 -4.76 -22.42 33.61
N HIS A 482 -3.72 -22.72 34.41
CA HIS A 482 -2.45 -23.30 33.97
C HIS A 482 -2.13 -24.62 34.71
N ASP A 483 -3.15 -25.42 35.02
CA ASP A 483 -2.97 -26.77 35.58
C ASP A 483 -3.23 -27.85 34.51
N ASN A 484 -2.62 -29.01 34.68
CA ASN A 484 -2.85 -30.20 33.87
C ASN A 484 -3.19 -31.45 34.70
N LYS A 485 -3.31 -31.33 36.04
CA LYS A 485 -3.60 -32.44 36.95
C LYS A 485 -5.06 -32.39 37.44
N GLY A 486 -5.75 -33.53 37.36
CA GLY A 486 -7.01 -33.74 38.11
C GLY A 486 -8.23 -32.92 37.70
N GLY A 487 -8.23 -32.27 36.53
CA GLY A 487 -9.34 -31.41 36.09
C GLY A 487 -9.20 -30.92 34.65
N ARG A 488 -9.47 -29.63 34.43
CA ARG A 488 -9.33 -28.98 33.13
C ARG A 488 -7.84 -28.80 32.79
N LYS A 489 -7.40 -29.32 31.64
CA LYS A 489 -6.05 -29.07 31.13
C LYS A 489 -5.98 -27.67 30.53
N GLY A 490 -5.34 -26.77 31.27
CA GLY A 490 -5.24 -25.36 30.93
C GLY A 490 -6.62 -24.75 30.70
N VAL A 491 -6.85 -24.26 29.48
CA VAL A 491 -8.11 -23.66 29.05
C VAL A 491 -8.94 -24.55 28.12
N LEU A 492 -8.64 -25.85 27.99
CA LEU A 492 -9.43 -26.75 27.14
C LEU A 492 -10.86 -26.87 27.63
N LYS A 493 -11.81 -26.89 26.70
CA LYS A 493 -13.20 -27.25 26.98
C LYS A 493 -13.29 -28.66 27.54
N LEU A 494 -14.07 -28.85 28.60
CA LEU A 494 -14.28 -30.18 29.19
C LEU A 494 -15.26 -31.00 28.34
N SER A 495 -15.11 -32.32 28.38
CA SER A 495 -16.08 -33.22 27.75
C SER A 495 -17.47 -33.03 28.39
N GLY A 496 -18.50 -32.83 27.57
CA GLY A 496 -19.88 -32.61 28.02
C GLY A 496 -20.19 -31.20 28.55
N GLU A 497 -19.21 -30.30 28.59
CA GLU A 497 -19.44 -28.90 28.93
C GLU A 497 -20.20 -28.18 27.80
N SER A 498 -21.20 -27.38 28.14
CA SER A 498 -21.89 -26.55 27.13
C SER A 498 -20.99 -25.41 26.67
N ASP A 499 -21.19 -24.90 25.44
CA ASP A 499 -20.41 -23.76 24.94
C ASP A 499 -20.60 -22.50 25.80
N ASP A 500 -21.80 -22.27 26.33
CA ASP A 500 -22.06 -21.15 27.24
C ASP A 500 -21.29 -21.27 28.56
N ALA A 501 -21.28 -22.46 29.18
CA ALA A 501 -20.52 -22.69 30.41
C ALA A 501 -19.01 -22.51 30.18
N TYR A 502 -18.50 -23.06 29.07
CA TYR A 502 -17.11 -22.91 28.67
C TYR A 502 -16.74 -21.45 28.42
N ALA A 503 -17.54 -20.73 27.64
CA ALA A 503 -17.31 -19.32 27.33
C ALA A 503 -17.36 -18.46 28.60
N LYS A 504 -18.27 -18.74 29.55
CA LYS A 504 -18.32 -18.06 30.85
C LYS A 504 -17.05 -18.31 31.68
N PHE A 505 -16.58 -19.56 31.74
CA PHE A 505 -15.34 -19.92 32.41
C PHE A 505 -14.16 -19.15 31.81
N LEU A 506 -13.94 -19.29 30.50
CA LEU A 506 -12.79 -18.70 29.82
C LEU A 506 -12.84 -17.17 29.89
N ARG A 507 -14.01 -16.57 29.65
CA ARG A 507 -14.19 -15.12 29.75
C ARG A 507 -13.83 -14.59 31.13
N LYS A 508 -14.31 -15.26 32.18
CA LYS A 508 -14.05 -14.86 33.57
C LYS A 508 -12.56 -14.89 33.90
N ASP A 509 -11.86 -15.95 33.49
CA ASP A 509 -10.43 -16.12 33.79
C ASP A 509 -9.58 -15.07 33.03
N LEU A 510 -9.75 -14.95 31.71
CA LEU A 510 -8.92 -14.06 30.90
C LEU A 510 -9.14 -12.59 31.23
N LEU A 511 -10.40 -12.17 31.41
CA LEU A 511 -10.73 -10.80 31.83
C LEU A 511 -10.18 -10.47 33.21
N LYS A 512 -10.08 -11.45 34.13
CA LYS A 512 -9.53 -11.21 35.45
C LYS A 512 -8.06 -10.79 35.36
N LEU A 513 -7.26 -11.47 34.54
CA LEU A 513 -5.87 -11.07 34.32
C LEU A 513 -5.77 -9.74 33.54
N GLN A 514 -6.59 -9.50 32.51
CA GLN A 514 -6.58 -8.19 31.81
C GLN A 514 -6.88 -7.02 32.77
N LYS A 515 -7.90 -7.16 33.62
CA LYS A 515 -8.22 -6.17 34.66
C LYS A 515 -7.07 -5.98 35.64
N ARG A 516 -6.47 -7.09 36.10
CA ARG A 516 -5.37 -7.03 37.04
C ARG A 516 -4.13 -6.33 36.47
N MET A 517 -3.77 -6.65 35.22
CA MET A 517 -2.70 -5.96 34.49
C MET A 517 -3.00 -4.46 34.36
N GLN A 518 -4.23 -4.09 34.00
CA GLN A 518 -4.63 -2.70 33.87
C GLN A 518 -4.53 -1.95 35.22
N GLU A 519 -5.01 -2.54 36.30
CA GLU A 519 -4.94 -1.99 37.66
C GLU A 519 -3.50 -1.79 38.13
N MET A 520 -2.64 -2.78 37.89
CA MET A 520 -1.29 -2.80 38.45
C MET A 520 -0.26 -2.10 37.57
N THR A 521 -0.51 -1.95 36.27
CA THR A 521 0.51 -1.44 35.32
C THR A 521 0.00 -0.37 34.36
N GLY A 522 -1.32 -0.18 34.26
CA GLY A 522 -1.93 0.68 33.26
C GLY A 522 -1.98 0.10 31.84
N VAL A 523 -1.47 -1.13 31.64
CA VAL A 523 -1.43 -1.83 30.34
C VAL A 523 -2.43 -2.97 30.35
N THR A 524 -3.18 -3.12 29.25
CA THR A 524 -4.06 -4.28 29.01
C THR A 524 -3.40 -5.23 28.00
N PRO A 525 -3.19 -6.51 28.32
CA PRO A 525 -2.72 -7.52 27.37
C PRO A 525 -3.62 -7.63 26.14
N THR A 526 -3.01 -7.64 24.97
CA THR A 526 -3.65 -7.72 23.65
C THR A 526 -3.42 -9.06 22.96
N THR A 527 -2.57 -9.92 23.52
CA THR A 527 -2.27 -11.26 23.01
C THR A 527 -2.56 -12.30 24.08
N PHE A 528 -3.22 -13.39 23.69
CA PHE A 528 -3.46 -14.53 24.56
C PHE A 528 -2.57 -15.71 24.19
N THR A 529 -1.84 -16.24 25.16
CA THR A 529 -0.97 -17.41 24.99
C THR A 529 -1.64 -18.62 25.62
N TYR A 530 -1.88 -19.67 24.83
CA TYR A 530 -2.61 -20.85 25.30
C TYR A 530 -1.73 -21.72 26.22
N PRO A 531 -2.12 -21.92 27.51
CA PRO A 531 -1.47 -22.89 28.39
C PRO A 531 -1.35 -24.26 27.74
N PHE A 532 -0.15 -24.85 27.73
CA PHE A 532 0.16 -26.13 27.10
C PHE A 532 -0.18 -26.25 25.59
N GLY A 533 -0.45 -25.12 24.90
CA GLY A 533 -0.99 -25.11 23.54
C GLY A 533 -2.39 -25.72 23.43
N ALA A 534 -3.13 -25.74 24.54
CA ALA A 534 -4.37 -26.47 24.68
C ALA A 534 -5.54 -25.62 24.15
N VAL A 535 -5.87 -25.80 22.86
CA VAL A 535 -6.86 -25.00 22.12
C VAL A 535 -8.15 -25.79 21.90
N SER A 536 -9.30 -25.15 22.12
CA SER A 536 -10.62 -25.66 21.73
C SER A 536 -11.21 -24.82 20.60
N ASP A 537 -12.08 -25.38 19.76
CA ASP A 537 -12.65 -24.67 18.61
C ASP A 537 -13.36 -23.38 19.03
N SER A 538 -14.19 -23.42 20.08
CA SER A 538 -14.90 -22.26 20.62
C SER A 538 -14.03 -21.28 21.42
N SER A 539 -12.77 -21.63 21.72
CA SER A 539 -11.89 -20.74 22.49
C SER A 539 -11.55 -19.45 21.74
N MET A 540 -11.42 -19.54 20.40
CA MET A 540 -10.98 -18.42 19.57
C MET A 540 -12.02 -17.30 19.50
N ASP A 541 -13.31 -17.66 19.48
CA ASP A 541 -14.39 -16.67 19.45
C ASP A 541 -14.41 -15.86 20.75
N VAL A 542 -14.24 -16.52 21.88
CA VAL A 542 -14.13 -15.85 23.19
C VAL A 542 -12.90 -14.95 23.22
N VAL A 543 -11.73 -15.43 22.78
CA VAL A 543 -10.50 -14.62 22.76
C VAL A 543 -10.70 -13.35 21.91
N LYS A 544 -11.30 -13.46 20.73
CA LYS A 544 -11.62 -12.31 19.87
C LYS A 544 -12.64 -11.36 20.51
N GLU A 545 -13.68 -11.89 21.13
CA GLU A 545 -14.72 -11.12 21.82
C GLU A 545 -14.14 -10.23 22.93
N LEU A 546 -13.11 -10.72 23.65
CA LEU A 546 -12.44 -9.95 24.71
C LEU A 546 -11.43 -8.91 24.19
N GLY A 547 -11.35 -8.71 22.88
CA GLY A 547 -10.47 -7.72 22.28
C GLY A 547 -9.00 -8.12 22.23
N PHE A 548 -8.66 -9.39 22.46
CA PHE A 548 -7.34 -9.89 22.09
C PHE A 548 -7.21 -9.83 20.57
N LYS A 549 -6.10 -9.25 20.10
CA LYS A 549 -5.81 -9.06 18.68
C LYS A 549 -4.98 -10.20 18.08
N ALA A 550 -4.34 -11.00 18.93
CA ALA A 550 -3.48 -12.10 18.55
C ALA A 550 -3.55 -13.26 19.55
N SER A 551 -3.10 -14.45 19.14
CA SER A 551 -2.88 -15.56 20.07
C SER A 551 -1.70 -16.46 19.71
N LEU A 552 -1.03 -16.97 20.74
CA LEU A 552 0.15 -17.84 20.63
C LEU A 552 -0.20 -19.30 20.96
N GLY A 553 0.09 -20.22 20.04
CA GLY A 553 -0.05 -21.67 20.24
C GLY A 553 1.29 -22.37 20.53
N CYS A 554 1.32 -23.70 20.51
CA CYS A 554 2.57 -24.47 20.70
C CYS A 554 2.97 -25.34 19.50
N MET A 555 2.25 -25.21 18.37
CA MET A 555 2.67 -25.89 17.13
C MET A 555 3.96 -25.26 16.61
N GLU A 556 4.91 -26.09 16.20
CA GLU A 556 6.17 -25.63 15.63
C GLU A 556 5.99 -25.24 14.16
N GLY A 557 6.61 -24.13 13.73
CA GLY A 557 6.62 -23.72 12.33
C GLY A 557 6.80 -22.22 12.13
N ILE A 558 7.11 -21.84 10.89
CA ILE A 558 7.15 -20.44 10.46
C ILE A 558 5.72 -19.89 10.31
N ASN A 559 5.57 -18.62 10.67
CA ASN A 559 4.33 -17.87 10.48
C ASN A 559 4.48 -16.96 9.26
N THR A 560 3.51 -17.00 8.36
CA THR A 560 3.35 -15.99 7.31
C THR A 560 2.33 -14.99 7.81
N ILE A 561 2.81 -13.80 8.17
CA ILE A 561 1.99 -12.69 8.67
C ILE A 561 1.66 -11.79 7.48
N THR A 562 0.38 -11.55 7.26
CA THR A 562 -0.10 -10.84 6.07
C THR A 562 -0.75 -9.52 6.46
N LYS A 563 -0.30 -8.41 5.89
CA LYS A 563 -0.89 -7.08 6.06
C LYS A 563 -2.38 -7.12 5.71
N GLY A 564 -3.22 -6.57 6.58
CA GLY A 564 -4.67 -6.59 6.44
C GLY A 564 -5.37 -7.89 6.85
N ASP A 565 -4.66 -9.02 6.95
CA ASP A 565 -5.23 -10.29 7.40
C ASP A 565 -5.04 -10.47 8.91
N LYS A 566 -6.04 -10.03 9.67
CA LYS A 566 -6.10 -10.25 11.13
C LYS A 566 -6.09 -11.73 11.50
N GLY A 567 -6.52 -12.63 10.61
CA GLY A 567 -6.51 -14.08 10.84
C GLY A 567 -5.10 -14.63 11.03
N SER A 568 -4.11 -14.04 10.36
CA SER A 568 -2.69 -14.43 10.45
C SER A 568 -2.05 -14.23 11.84
N LEU A 569 -2.71 -13.49 12.75
CA LEU A 569 -2.25 -13.23 14.12
C LEU A 569 -2.75 -14.24 15.16
N TYR A 570 -3.60 -15.20 14.79
CA TYR A 570 -4.16 -16.18 15.73
C TYR A 570 -3.50 -17.54 15.59
N LYS A 571 -3.31 -18.22 16.73
CA LYS A 571 -2.63 -19.53 16.83
C LYS A 571 -1.22 -19.50 16.22
N ILE A 572 -0.50 -18.40 16.43
CA ILE A 572 0.89 -18.23 16.00
C ILE A 572 1.72 -19.42 16.49
N LYS A 573 2.45 -20.01 15.54
CA LYS A 573 3.32 -21.16 15.72
C LYS A 573 4.63 -20.71 16.38
N ARG A 574 5.20 -21.57 17.24
CA ARG A 574 6.40 -21.26 18.03
C ARG A 574 7.37 -22.44 18.09
N TYR A 575 8.66 -22.14 18.02
CA TYR A 575 9.74 -23.11 18.17
C TYR A 575 10.11 -23.23 19.66
N LEU A 576 9.84 -24.38 20.28
CA LEU A 576 10.27 -24.64 21.66
C LEU A 576 11.79 -24.70 21.74
N ARG A 577 12.37 -23.87 22.62
CA ARG A 577 13.80 -23.85 22.85
C ARG A 577 14.20 -24.78 24.00
N THR A 578 14.59 -26.00 23.66
CA THR A 578 15.12 -27.00 24.62
C THR A 578 16.65 -26.89 24.75
N PRO A 579 17.28 -27.38 25.84
CA PRO A 579 18.75 -27.35 25.98
C PRO A 579 19.47 -28.38 25.10
N LYS A 580 18.74 -29.28 24.42
CA LYS A 580 19.27 -30.42 23.66
C LYS A 580 20.04 -30.01 22.40
N LYS A 581 19.78 -28.82 21.84
CA LYS A 581 20.42 -28.32 20.62
C LYS A 581 21.34 -27.14 20.92
N SER A 582 22.47 -27.08 20.21
CA SER A 582 23.28 -25.86 20.18
C SER A 582 22.49 -24.71 19.53
N SER A 583 22.83 -23.46 19.83
CA SER A 583 22.20 -22.29 19.17
C SER A 583 22.29 -22.40 17.65
N LYS A 584 23.46 -22.81 17.13
CA LYS A 584 23.69 -22.98 15.70
C LYS A 584 22.72 -24.00 15.08
N ASP A 585 22.57 -25.17 15.68
CA ASP A 585 21.71 -26.22 15.12
C ASP A 585 20.23 -25.88 15.26
N PHE A 586 19.86 -25.20 16.35
CA PHE A 586 18.50 -24.71 16.57
C PHE A 586 18.10 -23.70 15.48
N PHE A 587 18.92 -22.67 15.25
CA PHE A 587 18.63 -21.65 14.25
C PHE A 587 18.80 -22.14 12.80
N LYS A 588 19.71 -23.08 12.54
CA LYS A 588 19.84 -23.68 11.21
C LYS A 588 18.53 -24.35 10.75
N LYS A 589 17.79 -24.99 11.67
CA LYS A 589 16.46 -25.54 11.35
C LYS A 589 15.49 -24.43 10.94
N ILE A 590 15.40 -23.37 11.74
CA ILE A 590 14.51 -22.22 11.48
C ILE A 590 14.87 -21.55 10.14
N GLU A 591 16.16 -21.41 9.83
CA GLU A 591 16.63 -20.88 8.55
C GLU A 591 16.29 -21.79 7.36
N SER A 592 16.24 -23.11 7.55
CA SER A 592 15.75 -24.05 6.51
C SER A 592 14.24 -23.87 6.31
N ASP A 593 13.47 -23.87 7.39
CA ASP A 593 12.01 -23.71 7.36
C ASP A 593 11.61 -22.36 6.73
N LEU A 594 12.44 -21.31 6.89
CA LEU A 594 12.23 -20.01 6.23
C LEU A 594 12.40 -20.06 4.70
N LYS A 595 13.22 -20.99 4.18
CA LYS A 595 13.54 -21.14 2.75
C LYS A 595 12.66 -22.13 2.00
N GLU A 596 12.11 -23.15 2.68
CA GLU A 596 11.38 -24.28 2.07
C GLU A 596 9.89 -24.00 1.77
N GLN A 597 9.42 -22.77 1.93
CA GLN A 597 8.04 -22.32 1.67
C GLN A 597 8.04 -21.01 0.89
#